data_AF-A0A248JRT5-F1
#
_entry.id   AF-A0A248JRT5-F1
#
_cell.length_a   1.000
_cell.length_b   1.000
_cell.length_c   1.000
_cell.angle_alpha   90.00
_cell.angle_beta   90.00
_cell.angle_gamma   90.00
#
_symmetry.space_group_name_H-M   'P 1'
#
loop_
_entity.id
_entity.type
_entity.pdbx_description
1 polymer ?
#
loop_
_entity_poly.entity_id
_entity_poly.type
_entity_poly.pdbx_seq_one_letter_code
_entity_poly.pdbx_strand_id
1 'polypeptide(L)' 'MTQYTNGTITITNGSATVTGTGTAWLANLSPGALLTVSEDDPVGVVVAVTADGSLTLETPWPGASYTNTAYEAVPDC' A
#
# COMPACT_ATOMS: atom_id res chain seq x y z
N MET A 1 5.24 -8.56 -14.76
CA MET A 1 4.61 -7.57 -13.89
C MET A 1 5.58 -7.28 -12.77
N THR A 2 6.05 -6.05 -12.65
CA THR A 2 7.07 -5.66 -11.69
C THR A 2 6.39 -5.25 -10.39
N GLN A 3 6.54 -6.05 -9.35
CA GLN A 3 6.20 -5.68 -7.97
C GLN A 3 6.88 -4.35 -7.60
N TYR A 4 6.13 -3.44 -6.98
CA TYR A 4 6.58 -2.09 -6.65
C TYR A 4 6.97 -2.00 -5.18
N THR A 5 8.27 -1.91 -4.91
CA THR A 5 8.88 -1.86 -3.57
C THR A 5 9.56 -0.53 -3.27
N ASN A 6 9.43 0.45 -4.17
CA ASN A 6 10.13 1.72 -4.03
C ASN A 6 9.36 2.67 -3.09
N GLY A 7 10.08 3.22 -2.11
CA GLY A 7 9.56 4.14 -1.10
C GLY A 7 9.14 3.42 0.19
N THR A 8 8.50 4.16 1.08
CA THR A 8 8.02 3.66 2.37
C THR A 8 6.55 3.97 2.56
N ILE A 9 5.85 3.18 3.36
CA ILE A 9 4.46 3.44 3.72
C ILE A 9 4.26 3.65 5.21
N THR A 10 3.22 4.41 5.51
CA THR A 10 2.69 4.67 6.82
C THR A 10 1.20 4.38 6.80
N ILE A 11 0.76 3.48 7.67
CA ILE A 11 -0.65 3.11 7.84
C ILE A 11 -0.94 3.03 9.33
N THR A 12 -2.11 3.50 9.73
CA THR A 12 -2.53 3.47 11.13
C THR A 12 -3.48 2.30 11.36
N ASN A 13 -3.37 1.61 12.49
CA ASN A 13 -4.32 0.57 12.89
C ASN A 13 -5.76 1.10 12.84
N GLY A 14 -6.65 0.33 12.22
CA GLY A 14 -8.05 0.69 11.98
C GLY A 14 -8.28 1.68 10.83
N SER A 15 -7.23 2.15 10.15
CA SER A 15 -7.34 3.05 9.01
C SER A 15 -7.31 2.29 7.68
N ALA A 16 -8.12 2.72 6.72
CA ALA A 16 -8.04 2.25 5.34
C ALA A 16 -7.09 3.12 4.49
N THR A 17 -6.58 4.23 5.02
CA THR A 17 -5.73 5.14 4.27
C THR A 17 -4.26 4.84 4.51
N VAL A 18 -3.50 4.67 3.42
CA VAL A 18 -2.06 4.44 3.44
C VAL A 18 -1.35 5.64 2.84
N THR A 19 -0.36 6.14 3.55
CA THR A 19 0.48 7.25 3.11
C THR A 19 1.85 6.75 2.72
N GLY A 20 2.18 6.86 1.45
CA GLY A 20 3.49 6.57 0.89
C GLY A 20 4.40 7.80 0.88
N THR A 21 5.70 7.61 1.08
CA THR A 21 6.72 8.65 0.92
C THR A 21 7.78 8.18 -0.06
N GLY A 22 8.06 9.00 -1.09
CA GLY A 22 8.98 8.63 -2.17
C GLY A 22 8.44 7.52 -3.10
N THR A 23 7.13 7.31 -3.07
CA THR A 23 6.40 6.36 -3.90
C THR A 23 5.85 7.07 -5.13
N ALA A 24 5.68 6.36 -6.24
CA ALA A 24 5.11 6.86 -7.49
C ALA A 24 3.89 6.00 -7.90
N TRP A 25 2.94 5.87 -6.97
CA TRP A 25 1.81 4.95 -7.13
C TRP A 25 0.86 5.33 -8.26
N LEU A 26 0.67 6.60 -8.58
CA LEU A 26 -0.25 6.99 -9.65
C LEU A 26 0.19 6.46 -11.02
N ALA A 27 1.50 6.38 -11.25
CA ALA A 27 2.06 5.91 -12.51
C ALA A 27 2.37 4.41 -12.52
N ASN A 28 2.55 3.78 -11.35
CA ASN A 28 3.02 2.39 -11.23
C ASN A 28 1.99 1.43 -10.60
N LEU A 29 1.00 1.94 -9.89
CA LEU A 29 -0.02 1.17 -9.19
C LEU A 29 -1.39 1.42 -9.82
N SER A 30 -2.15 0.36 -9.98
CA SER A 30 -3.58 0.45 -10.27
C SER A 30 -4.42 0.09 -9.04
N PRO A 31 -5.62 0.66 -8.91
CA PRO A 31 -6.62 0.13 -7.99
C PRO A 31 -6.85 -1.36 -8.29
N GLY A 32 -6.91 -2.18 -7.25
CA GLY A 32 -6.90 -3.64 -7.28
C GLY A 32 -5.55 -4.26 -6.91
N ALA A 33 -4.47 -3.46 -6.80
CA ALA A 33 -3.17 -3.98 -6.38
C ALA A 33 -3.18 -4.49 -4.93
N LEU A 34 -2.46 -5.58 -4.69
CA LEU A 34 -2.28 -6.18 -3.37
C LEU A 34 -1.07 -5.54 -2.69
N LEU A 35 -1.31 -4.88 -1.55
CA LEU A 35 -0.28 -4.26 -0.74
C LEU A 35 0.16 -5.24 0.35
N THR A 36 1.45 -5.51 0.45
CA THR A 36 2.03 -6.33 1.51
C THR A 36 3.23 -5.62 2.14
N VAL A 37 3.36 -5.66 3.47
CA VAL A 37 4.52 -5.06 4.17
C VAL A 37 5.62 -6.10 4.35
N SER A 38 5.26 -7.37 4.43
CA SER A 38 6.17 -8.50 4.65
C SER A 38 5.53 -9.77 4.09
N GLU A 39 6.31 -10.81 3.80
CA GLU A 39 5.79 -12.10 3.28
C GLU A 39 4.65 -12.68 4.15
N ASP A 40 4.67 -12.43 5.46
CA ASP A 40 3.67 -12.88 6.43
C ASP A 40 2.55 -11.87 6.74
N ASP A 41 2.65 -10.62 6.24
CA ASP A 41 1.78 -9.52 6.69
C ASP A 41 1.17 -8.76 5.48
N PRO A 42 0.17 -9.37 4.81
CA PRO A 42 -0.55 -8.73 3.72
C PRO A 42 -1.43 -7.61 4.27
N VAL A 43 -1.15 -6.38 3.85
CA VAL A 43 -1.90 -5.19 4.30
C VAL A 43 -3.33 -5.22 3.75
N GLY A 44 -3.48 -5.62 2.49
CA GLY A 44 -4.78 -5.75 1.83
C GLY A 44 -4.78 -5.22 0.41
N VAL A 45 -5.97 -5.14 -0.19
CA VAL A 45 -6.16 -4.69 -1.57
C VAL A 45 -6.38 -3.18 -1.60
N VAL A 46 -5.69 -2.50 -2.51
CA VAL A 46 -5.83 -1.07 -2.78
C VAL A 46 -7.12 -0.85 -3.57
N VAL A 47 -8.09 -0.12 -3.04
CA VAL A 47 -9.34 0.20 -3.76
C VAL A 47 -9.17 1.42 -4.67
N ALA A 48 -8.34 2.39 -4.24
CA ALA A 48 -8.13 3.63 -4.98
C ALA A 48 -6.76 4.23 -4.66
N VAL A 49 -6.07 4.73 -5.68
CA VAL A 49 -4.84 5.51 -5.50
C VAL A 49 -5.20 6.98 -5.66
N THR A 50 -5.19 7.72 -4.56
CA THR A 50 -5.54 9.14 -4.53
C THR A 50 -4.38 10.03 -4.98
N ALA A 51 -3.15 9.63 -4.68
CA ALA A 51 -1.91 10.33 -5.03
C ALA A 51 -0.71 9.37 -5.06
N ASP A 52 0.43 9.82 -5.58
CA ASP A 52 1.68 9.05 -5.60
C ASP A 52 2.10 8.52 -4.22
N GLY A 53 1.73 9.24 -3.14
CA GLY A 53 1.94 8.87 -1.74
C GLY A 53 0.66 8.75 -0.93
N SER A 54 -0.50 8.57 -1.56
CA SER A 54 -1.74 8.35 -0.81
C SER A 54 -2.64 7.38 -1.54
N LEU A 55 -3.02 6.30 -0.88
CA LEU A 55 -3.95 5.32 -1.41
C LEU A 55 -4.94 4.91 -0.32
N THR A 56 -6.04 4.30 -0.76
CA THR A 56 -7.12 3.80 0.08
C THR A 56 -7.21 2.29 -0.14
N LEU A 57 -7.37 1.55 0.94
CA LEU A 57 -7.59 0.12 0.97
C LEU A 57 -9.09 -0.20 0.94
N GLU A 58 -9.42 -1.38 0.43
CA GLU A 58 -10.79 -1.90 0.45
C GLU A 58 -11.27 -2.16 1.88
N THR A 59 -10.40 -2.77 2.70
CA THR A 59 -10.67 -3.08 4.10
C THR A 59 -9.79 -2.24 5.03
N PRO A 60 -10.35 -1.71 6.13
CA PRO A 60 -9.55 -1.01 7.14
C PRO A 60 -8.53 -1.97 7.75
N TRP A 61 -7.31 -1.48 7.96
CA TRP A 61 -6.19 -2.29 8.42
C TRP A 61 -6.38 -2.81 9.84
N PRO A 62 -6.55 -4.14 10.07
CA PRO A 62 -6.75 -4.67 11.41
C PRO A 62 -5.45 -4.83 12.20
N GLY A 63 -4.27 -4.75 11.54
CA GLY A 63 -2.97 -4.96 12.17
C GLY A 63 -2.35 -3.70 12.78
N ALA A 64 -1.11 -3.80 13.26
CA ALA A 64 -0.43 -2.71 13.94
C ALA A 64 -0.16 -1.50 13.02
N SER A 65 -0.09 -0.29 13.58
CA SER A 65 0.31 0.89 12.80
C SER A 65 1.74 0.76 12.30
N TYR A 66 1.96 0.85 10.99
CA TYR A 66 3.30 0.95 10.40
C TYR A 66 3.64 2.40 10.13
N THR A 67 4.90 2.76 10.35
CA THR A 67 5.40 4.10 10.05
C THR A 67 6.69 3.96 9.28
N ASN A 68 6.76 4.60 8.12
CA ASN A 68 7.93 4.61 7.25
C ASN A 68 8.53 3.21 6.99
N THR A 69 7.65 2.21 6.84
CA THR A 69 8.04 0.81 6.68
C THR A 69 8.13 0.46 5.20
N ALA A 70 9.07 -0.42 4.85
CA ALA A 70 9.16 -0.97 3.50
C ALA A 70 7.89 -1.78 3.18
N TYR A 71 7.53 -1.82 1.90
CA TYR A 71 6.36 -2.54 1.43
C TYR A 71 6.62 -3.06 0.02
N GLU A 72 5.76 -3.96 -0.40
CA GLU A 72 5.71 -4.51 -1.74
C GLU A 72 4.27 -4.43 -2.23
N ALA A 73 4.06 -3.77 -3.35
CA ALA A 73 2.77 -3.73 -4.01
C ALA A 73 2.81 -4.62 -5.26
N VAL A 74 1.97 -5.65 -5.26
CA VAL A 74 1.82 -6.59 -6.36
C VAL A 74 0.59 -6.18 -7.17
N PRO A 75 0.75 -5.65 -8.40
CA PRO A 75 -0.39 -5.37 -9.27
C PRO A 75 -1.05 -6.69 -9.73
N ASP A 76 -2.38 -6.77 -9.63
CA ASP A 76 -3.18 -7.87 -10.18
C ASP A 76 -3.05 -7.90 -11.71
N CYS A 77 -3.06 -9.10 -12.29
CA CYS A 77 -2.50 -9.40 -13.61
C CYS A 77 -3.39 -9.20 -14.82
#